data_AF-A0A812V3U1-F1
#
_entry.id   AF-A0A812V3U1-F1
#
_cell.length_a   1.000
_cell.length_b   1.000
_cell.length_c   1.000
_cell.angle_alpha   90.00
_cell.angle_beta   90.00
_cell.angle_gamma   90.00
#
_symmetry.space_group_name_H-M   'P 1'
#
loop_
_entity.id
_entity.type
_entity.pdbx_description
1 polymer ?
#
loop_
_entity_poly.entity_id
_entity_poly.type
_entity_poly.pdbx_seq_one_letter_code
_entity_poly.pdbx_strand_id
1 'polypeptide(L)'
;MVHEHGPRVMTNGPDIQWHWRNLNMQVHLSPSCPCQNDMLQVKTNDTVGTVPCPIGHGWNLFGLPGDTTSPSRFIRLLKPARIFHGSKPHHELRGCCGVVLGTSLLNNVFIPHGAVAADPRAGPSDGPEFTDRDYAVLKAPKEKVYMVRGYRNMQGRKIELTRLDISKCPLEDGSLGA
;
A
#
# COMPACT_ATOMS: atom_id res chain seq x y z
N MET A 1 19.24 5.08 15.08
CA MET A 1 18.39 6.27 15.37
C MET A 1 16.94 5.82 15.37
N VAL A 2 16.16 6.16 16.39
CA VAL A 2 14.72 5.86 16.46
C VAL A 2 13.96 7.06 15.91
N HIS A 3 13.01 6.83 15.01
CA HIS A 3 12.20 7.88 14.41
C HIS A 3 10.78 7.83 14.98
N GLU A 4 10.37 8.88 15.69
CA GLU A 4 9.01 9.02 16.23
C GLU A 4 8.16 9.94 15.33
N HIS A 5 6.84 9.83 15.43
CA HIS A 5 5.86 10.72 14.76
C HIS A 5 5.86 10.77 13.22
N GLY A 6 6.28 9.69 12.55
CA GLY A 6 6.35 9.63 11.09
C GLY A 6 5.03 9.33 10.31
N PRO A 7 5.15 9.13 8.99
CA PRO A 7 4.06 8.83 8.05
C PRO A 7 3.21 7.56 8.33
N ARG A 8 3.53 6.78 9.38
CA ARG A 8 2.87 5.50 9.77
C ARG A 8 2.87 4.41 8.68
N VAL A 9 3.80 4.48 7.74
CA VAL A 9 4.07 3.48 6.70
C VAL A 9 5.57 3.26 6.60
N MET A 10 5.98 2.08 6.15
CA MET A 10 7.37 1.69 5.97
C MET A 10 7.49 0.67 4.83
N THR A 11 8.58 0.71 4.09
CA THR A 11 8.95 -0.27 3.06
C THR A 11 10.42 -0.67 3.23
N ASN A 12 11.17 -0.92 2.16
CA ASN A 12 12.57 -1.32 2.18
C ASN A 12 13.48 -0.08 2.01
N GLY A 13 14.74 -0.30 1.62
CA GLY A 13 15.68 0.78 1.30
C GLY A 13 15.11 1.79 0.28
N PRO A 14 15.58 3.05 0.25
CA PRO A 14 16.60 3.68 1.12
C PRO A 14 16.13 3.94 2.56
N ASP A 15 16.90 4.70 3.34
CA ASP A 15 16.53 5.03 4.72
C ASP A 15 15.19 5.78 4.82
N ILE A 16 14.55 5.69 5.98
CA ILE A 16 13.21 6.25 6.19
C ILE A 16 13.15 7.77 6.03
N GLN A 17 14.23 8.51 6.32
CA GLN A 17 14.23 9.96 6.11
C GLN A 17 14.34 10.32 4.63
N TRP A 18 15.05 9.52 3.83
CA TRP A 18 15.02 9.66 2.39
C TRP A 18 13.60 9.51 1.85
N HIS A 19 12.87 8.49 2.31
CA HIS A 19 11.46 8.31 1.93
C HIS A 19 10.61 9.54 2.29
N TRP A 20 10.86 10.18 3.44
CA TRP A 20 10.14 11.40 3.83
C TRP A 20 10.47 12.58 2.93
N ARG A 21 11.74 12.77 2.57
CA ARG A 21 12.15 13.80 1.62
C ARG A 21 11.56 13.54 0.23
N ASN A 22 11.44 12.28 -0.18
CA ASN A 22 10.83 11.89 -1.44
C ASN A 22 9.35 12.33 -1.55
N LEU A 23 8.64 12.47 -0.42
CA LEU A 23 7.26 12.96 -0.42
C LEU A 23 7.12 14.39 -0.97
N ASN A 24 8.18 15.20 -0.91
CA ASN A 24 8.18 16.56 -1.46
C ASN A 24 7.98 16.56 -2.99
N MET A 25 8.37 15.48 -3.68
CA MET A 25 8.14 15.32 -5.12
C MET A 25 6.67 15.04 -5.46
N GLN A 26 5.85 14.73 -4.45
CA GLN A 26 4.46 14.33 -4.56
C GLN A 26 3.51 15.36 -3.94
N VAL A 27 3.92 16.64 -3.96
CA VAL A 27 3.16 17.76 -3.39
C VAL A 27 1.84 18.02 -4.12
N HIS A 28 1.77 17.67 -5.40
CA HIS A 28 0.61 17.89 -6.26
C HIS A 28 -0.57 16.93 -5.96
N LEU A 29 -0.33 15.81 -5.26
CA LEU A 29 -1.37 14.83 -4.97
C LEU A 29 -2.35 15.39 -3.92
N SER A 30 -3.65 15.33 -4.25
CA SER A 30 -4.73 15.94 -3.47
C SER A 30 -5.85 14.93 -3.14
N PRO A 31 -6.55 15.07 -2.00
CA PRO A 31 -7.79 14.33 -1.77
C PRO A 31 -8.93 14.80 -2.70
N SER A 32 -8.84 16.00 -3.24
CA SER A 32 -9.89 16.63 -4.05
C SER A 32 -9.60 16.52 -5.54
N CYS A 33 -10.66 16.49 -6.36
CA CYS A 33 -10.54 16.59 -7.82
C CYS A 33 -9.69 17.82 -8.19
N PRO A 34 -8.71 17.72 -9.10
CA PRO A 34 -7.89 18.86 -9.47
C PRO A 34 -8.75 19.93 -10.12
N CYS A 35 -8.42 21.19 -9.82
CA CYS A 35 -9.03 22.32 -10.50
C CYS A 35 -8.63 22.30 -11.97
N GLN A 36 -9.61 22.50 -12.85
CA GLN A 36 -9.36 22.64 -14.27
C GLN A 36 -8.62 23.95 -14.53
N ASN A 37 -7.64 23.93 -15.44
CA ASN A 37 -6.90 25.14 -15.82
C ASN A 37 -7.56 25.76 -17.06
N ASP A 38 -8.45 26.72 -16.83
CA ASP A 38 -9.21 27.38 -17.88
C ASP A 38 -8.34 28.18 -18.86
N MET A 39 -7.15 28.64 -18.44
CA MET A 39 -6.26 29.40 -19.34
C MET A 39 -5.66 28.54 -20.46
N LEU A 40 -5.56 27.23 -20.27
CA LEU A 40 -5.02 26.32 -21.28
C LEU A 40 -6.11 25.73 -22.18
N GLN A 41 -7.37 26.11 -21.97
CA GLN A 41 -8.49 25.55 -22.71
C GLN A 41 -8.57 26.09 -24.13
N VAL A 42 -8.81 25.18 -25.06
CA VAL A 42 -9.08 25.45 -26.47
C VAL A 42 -10.38 24.75 -26.82
N LYS A 43 -11.33 25.52 -27.37
CA LYS A 43 -12.56 24.96 -27.93
C LYS A 43 -12.23 24.32 -29.29
N THR A 44 -12.55 23.05 -29.45
CA THR A 44 -12.36 22.30 -30.70
C THR A 44 -13.69 22.18 -31.45
N ASN A 45 -13.95 21.06 -32.13
CA ASN A 45 -15.22 20.79 -32.81
C ASN A 45 -16.31 20.29 -31.83
N ASP A 46 -17.55 20.22 -32.29
CA ASP A 46 -18.70 19.84 -31.45
C ASP A 46 -18.63 18.39 -30.92
N THR A 47 -17.82 17.53 -31.53
CA THR A 47 -17.63 16.14 -31.09
C THR A 47 -16.66 16.03 -29.92
N VAL A 48 -15.60 16.84 -29.90
CA VAL A 48 -14.52 16.78 -28.89
C VAL A 48 -14.70 17.84 -27.80
N GLY A 49 -15.32 18.98 -28.11
CA GLY A 49 -15.59 20.04 -27.14
C GLY A 49 -14.33 20.82 -26.73
N THR A 50 -14.26 21.22 -25.46
CA THR A 50 -13.15 22.03 -24.92
C THR A 50 -12.10 21.16 -24.26
N VAL A 51 -10.82 21.38 -24.60
CA VAL A 51 -9.67 20.61 -24.11
C VAL A 51 -8.55 21.52 -23.60
N PRO A 52 -7.75 21.14 -22.58
CA PRO A 52 -7.88 19.92 -21.79
C PRO A 52 -8.98 20.04 -20.73
N CYS A 53 -9.69 18.95 -20.50
CA CYS A 53 -10.63 18.78 -19.40
C CYS A 53 -10.37 17.42 -18.71
N PRO A 54 -10.60 17.30 -17.39
CA PRO A 54 -10.45 16.02 -16.70
C PRO A 54 -11.55 15.06 -17.16
N ILE A 55 -11.17 14.01 -17.91
CA ILE A 55 -12.10 12.96 -18.37
C ILE A 55 -12.12 11.83 -17.34
N GLY A 56 -13.29 11.50 -16.79
CA GLY A 56 -13.43 10.44 -15.78
C GLY A 56 -12.96 10.84 -14.38
N HIS A 57 -12.60 9.86 -13.56
CA HIS A 57 -12.25 10.03 -12.15
C HIS A 57 -10.79 9.63 -11.86
N GLY A 58 -10.27 10.03 -10.69
CA GLY A 58 -8.93 9.63 -10.23
C GLY A 58 -7.81 10.63 -10.54
N TRP A 59 -8.13 11.76 -11.18
CA TRP A 59 -7.17 12.82 -11.47
C TRP A 59 -6.52 13.45 -10.22
N ASN A 60 -7.14 13.29 -9.05
CA ASN A 60 -6.64 13.80 -7.78
C ASN A 60 -5.36 13.09 -7.30
N LEU A 61 -5.13 11.86 -7.77
CA LEU A 61 -3.92 11.09 -7.52
C LEU A 61 -3.07 10.91 -8.80
N PHE A 62 -3.30 11.74 -9.83
CA PHE A 62 -2.48 11.72 -11.03
C PHE A 62 -1.02 11.99 -10.69
N GLY A 63 -0.10 11.20 -11.27
CA GLY A 63 1.33 11.26 -10.95
C GLY A 63 1.80 10.24 -9.90
N LEU A 64 0.90 9.47 -9.31
CA LEU A 64 1.26 8.37 -8.41
C LEU A 64 2.09 7.31 -9.14
N PRO A 65 3.28 6.91 -8.63
CA PRO A 65 4.11 5.93 -9.31
C PRO A 65 3.46 4.55 -9.30
N GLY A 66 3.57 3.82 -10.42
CA GLY A 66 2.91 2.52 -10.63
C GLY A 66 3.82 1.30 -10.53
N ASP A 67 5.14 1.50 -10.46
CA ASP A 67 6.13 0.43 -10.35
C ASP A 67 6.15 -0.21 -8.95
N THR A 68 6.90 -1.32 -8.82
CA THR A 68 6.99 -2.16 -7.63
C THR A 68 8.15 -1.79 -6.70
N THR A 69 8.93 -0.75 -7.04
CA THR A 69 10.09 -0.36 -6.22
C THR A 69 9.67 0.09 -4.82
N SER A 70 10.59 -0.03 -3.87
CA SER A 70 10.35 0.37 -2.49
C SER A 70 9.90 1.84 -2.34
N PRO A 71 10.52 2.85 -2.99
CA PRO A 71 10.04 4.23 -2.99
C PRO A 71 8.60 4.39 -3.51
N SER A 72 8.26 3.70 -4.60
CA SER A 72 6.93 3.80 -5.22
C SER A 72 5.87 3.17 -4.34
N ARG A 73 6.13 1.99 -3.78
CA ARG A 73 5.25 1.35 -2.78
C ARG A 73 5.04 2.23 -1.55
N PHE A 74 6.07 2.95 -1.08
CA PHE A 74 5.94 3.86 0.06
C PHE A 74 4.93 4.98 -0.21
N ILE A 75 5.04 5.65 -1.37
CA ILE A 75 4.12 6.73 -1.77
C ILE A 75 2.69 6.19 -1.96
N ARG A 76 2.57 5.05 -2.64
CA ARG A 76 1.30 4.34 -2.90
C ARG A 76 0.54 3.95 -1.65
N LEU A 77 1.25 3.55 -0.58
CA LEU A 77 0.62 3.26 0.72
C LEU A 77 0.25 4.52 1.48
N LEU A 78 1.16 5.52 1.50
CA LEU A 78 1.00 6.68 2.37
C LEU A 78 -0.24 7.49 2.05
N LYS A 79 -0.42 7.87 0.78
CA LYS A 79 -1.42 8.86 0.39
C LYS A 79 -2.85 8.37 0.63
N PRO A 80 -3.27 7.18 0.16
CA PRO A 80 -4.58 6.63 0.51
C PRO A 80 -4.75 6.46 2.02
N ALA A 81 -3.74 5.95 2.72
CA ALA A 81 -3.82 5.78 4.18
C ALA A 81 -4.07 7.11 4.91
N ARG A 82 -3.45 8.21 4.47
CA ARG A 82 -3.66 9.55 5.03
C ARG A 82 -5.03 10.13 4.67
N ILE A 83 -5.48 9.97 3.43
CA ILE A 83 -6.81 10.43 3.01
C ILE A 83 -7.90 9.70 3.80
N PHE A 84 -7.82 8.37 3.92
CA PHE A 84 -8.78 7.59 4.71
C PHE A 84 -8.76 7.96 6.19
N HIS A 85 -7.58 8.19 6.76
CA HIS A 85 -7.46 8.62 8.15
C HIS A 85 -8.05 10.01 8.41
N GLY A 86 -7.93 10.93 7.44
CA GLY A 86 -8.47 12.28 7.55
C GLY A 86 -9.97 12.39 7.24
N SER A 87 -10.54 11.43 6.50
CA SER A 87 -11.92 11.49 6.01
C SER A 87 -12.93 10.70 6.85
N LYS A 88 -12.49 9.72 7.65
CA LYS A 88 -13.40 8.90 8.47
C LYS A 88 -13.07 9.00 9.97
N PRO A 89 -14.09 9.12 10.84
CA PRO A 89 -13.85 9.06 12.27
C PRO A 89 -13.35 7.66 12.67
N HIS A 90 -12.36 7.61 13.55
CA HIS A 90 -11.64 6.38 13.90
C HIS A 90 -12.50 5.20 14.38
N HIS A 91 -13.72 5.46 14.86
CA HIS A 91 -14.63 4.41 15.30
C HIS A 91 -15.22 3.61 14.13
N GLU A 92 -15.35 4.22 12.95
CA GLU A 92 -15.79 3.55 11.71
C GLU A 92 -14.72 2.65 11.11
N LEU A 93 -13.46 2.79 11.52
CA LEU A 93 -12.35 1.94 11.07
C LEU A 93 -12.20 0.66 11.89
N ARG A 94 -13.16 0.33 12.77
CA ARG A 94 -13.13 -0.86 13.61
C ARG A 94 -13.68 -2.09 12.87
N GLY A 95 -13.31 -3.27 13.37
CA GLY A 95 -13.82 -4.55 12.86
C GLY A 95 -13.60 -4.74 11.36
N CYS A 96 -14.67 -5.11 10.64
CA CYS A 96 -14.62 -5.41 9.22
C CYS A 96 -14.13 -4.24 8.35
N CYS A 97 -14.48 -2.99 8.69
CA CYS A 97 -14.06 -1.83 7.91
C CYS A 97 -12.54 -1.63 7.94
N GLY A 98 -11.91 -1.80 9.11
CA GLY A 98 -10.45 -1.73 9.25
C GLY A 98 -9.75 -2.86 8.50
N VAL A 99 -10.33 -4.06 8.52
CA VAL A 99 -9.87 -5.20 7.74
C VAL A 99 -9.91 -4.90 6.23
N VAL A 100 -11.04 -4.38 5.73
CA VAL A 100 -11.19 -4.02 4.31
C VAL A 100 -10.18 -2.96 3.92
N LEU A 101 -10.03 -1.88 4.72
CA LEU A 101 -9.06 -0.83 4.45
C LEU A 101 -7.62 -1.35 4.42
N GLY A 102 -7.21 -2.09 5.46
CA GLY A 102 -5.87 -2.67 5.54
C GLY A 102 -5.58 -3.61 4.38
N THR A 103 -6.57 -4.41 3.98
CA THR A 103 -6.47 -5.33 2.86
C THR A 103 -6.33 -4.57 1.54
N SER A 104 -7.11 -3.51 1.33
CA SER A 104 -7.03 -2.67 0.13
C SER A 104 -5.68 -1.97 0.00
N LEU A 105 -5.12 -1.47 1.11
CA LEU A 105 -3.77 -0.88 1.12
C LEU A 105 -2.71 -1.91 0.76
N LEU A 106 -2.77 -3.12 1.35
CA LEU A 106 -1.82 -4.19 1.03
C LEU A 106 -1.97 -4.70 -0.41
N ASN A 107 -3.20 -4.77 -0.94
CA ASN A 107 -3.43 -5.08 -2.34
C ASN A 107 -2.84 -4.02 -3.28
N ASN A 108 -2.83 -2.76 -2.86
CA ASN A 108 -2.29 -1.69 -3.68
C ASN A 108 -0.78 -1.83 -3.92
N VAL A 109 -0.05 -2.51 -3.05
CA VAL A 109 1.40 -2.76 -3.21
C VAL A 109 1.75 -4.23 -3.41
N PHE A 110 0.77 -5.03 -3.77
CA PHE A 110 0.97 -6.43 -4.11
C PHE A 110 1.84 -6.54 -5.38
N ILE A 111 2.86 -7.39 -5.31
CA ILE A 111 3.76 -7.66 -6.43
C ILE A 111 3.29 -8.99 -7.04
N PRO A 112 2.78 -9.00 -8.28
CA PRO A 112 2.42 -10.24 -8.93
C PRO A 112 3.67 -10.96 -9.45
N HIS A 113 3.61 -12.28 -9.47
CA HIS A 113 4.64 -13.15 -10.03
C HIS A 113 4.98 -12.71 -11.46
N GLY A 114 6.28 -12.57 -11.73
CA GLY A 114 6.81 -12.10 -13.01
C GLY A 114 6.83 -10.58 -13.18
N ALA A 115 6.39 -9.78 -12.21
CA ALA A 115 6.50 -8.31 -12.28
C ALA A 115 7.92 -7.78 -12.00
N VAL A 116 8.79 -8.62 -11.45
CA VAL A 116 10.17 -8.24 -11.09
C VAL A 116 11.13 -9.22 -11.75
N ALA A 117 12.07 -8.67 -12.53
CA ALA A 117 13.12 -9.45 -13.18
C ALA A 117 14.28 -9.71 -12.21
N ALA A 118 14.91 -10.88 -12.33
CA ALA A 118 15.99 -11.32 -11.46
C ALA A 118 17.32 -10.66 -11.70
N ASP A 119 17.62 -10.61 -12.99
CA ASP A 119 18.89 -10.33 -13.58
C ASP A 119 18.52 -9.63 -14.89
N PRO A 120 19.21 -8.53 -15.25
CA PRO A 120 19.09 -7.90 -16.56
C PRO A 120 19.19 -8.87 -17.75
N ARG A 121 19.77 -10.06 -17.55
CA ARG A 121 20.00 -11.10 -18.56
C ARG A 121 19.15 -12.36 -18.37
N ALA A 122 18.44 -12.51 -17.25
CA ALA A 122 17.56 -13.66 -17.03
C ALA A 122 16.16 -13.40 -17.60
N GLY A 123 15.50 -14.47 -18.04
CA GLY A 123 14.11 -14.42 -18.47
C GLY A 123 13.15 -14.08 -17.32
N PRO A 124 11.86 -13.85 -17.62
CA PRO A 124 10.84 -13.41 -16.64
C PRO A 124 10.60 -14.36 -15.45
N SER A 125 11.21 -15.56 -15.44
CA SER A 125 10.91 -16.65 -14.50
C SER A 125 11.86 -16.77 -13.30
N ASP A 126 13.02 -16.10 -13.32
CA ASP A 126 14.11 -16.47 -12.39
C ASP A 126 14.35 -15.43 -11.28
N GLY A 127 13.38 -14.53 -11.05
CA GLY A 127 13.42 -13.40 -10.08
C GLY A 127 13.72 -13.80 -8.63
N PRO A 128 14.58 -13.09 -7.86
CA PRO A 128 14.80 -13.34 -6.44
C PRO A 128 13.68 -12.77 -5.56
N GLU A 129 12.85 -11.84 -6.06
CA GLU A 129 11.70 -11.31 -5.33
C GLU A 129 10.49 -12.25 -5.48
N PHE A 130 10.57 -13.40 -4.81
CA PHE A 130 9.49 -14.38 -4.70
C PHE A 130 8.38 -13.85 -3.79
N THR A 131 7.45 -13.06 -4.35
CA THR A 131 6.17 -12.80 -3.66
C THR A 131 5.33 -14.09 -3.51
N ASP A 132 5.71 -15.16 -4.21
CA ASP A 132 5.00 -16.45 -4.23
C ASP A 132 4.98 -17.20 -2.90
N ARG A 133 5.98 -16.93 -2.03
CA ARG A 133 6.05 -17.44 -0.65
C ARG A 133 5.58 -16.42 0.38
N ASP A 134 5.17 -15.25 -0.08
CA ASP A 134 4.79 -14.15 0.81
C ASP A 134 3.37 -14.30 1.33
N TYR A 135 3.19 -13.72 2.52
CA TYR A 135 1.96 -13.67 3.25
C TYR A 135 1.70 -12.23 3.68
N ALA A 136 0.43 -11.86 3.77
CA ALA A 136 0.00 -10.58 4.28
C ALA A 136 -0.65 -10.79 5.64
N VAL A 137 -0.24 -9.99 6.63
CA VAL A 137 -0.78 -10.03 8.00
C VAL A 137 -1.43 -8.71 8.35
N LEU A 138 -2.68 -8.75 8.78
CA LEU A 138 -3.34 -7.66 9.47
C LEU A 138 -3.46 -8.01 10.95
N LYS A 139 -3.09 -7.07 11.81
CA LYS A 139 -3.09 -7.24 13.27
C LYS A 139 -4.12 -6.30 13.88
N ALA A 140 -4.98 -6.83 14.73
CA ALA A 140 -5.94 -6.06 15.52
C ALA A 140 -5.62 -6.28 17.01
N PRO A 141 -4.71 -5.47 17.60
CA PRO A 141 -4.17 -5.74 18.94
C PRO A 141 -5.21 -5.65 20.06
N LYS A 142 -6.20 -4.76 19.94
CA LYS A 142 -7.26 -4.60 20.96
C LYS A 142 -8.15 -5.83 21.03
N GLU A 143 -8.48 -6.39 19.87
CA GLU A 143 -9.29 -7.59 19.70
C GLU A 143 -8.47 -8.88 19.87
N LYS A 144 -7.12 -8.77 19.91
CA LYS A 144 -6.18 -9.89 19.96
C LYS A 144 -6.37 -10.87 18.79
N VAL A 145 -6.57 -10.32 17.59
CA VAL A 145 -6.79 -11.09 16.37
C VAL A 145 -5.68 -10.81 15.36
N TYR A 146 -5.20 -11.89 14.75
CA TYR A 146 -4.41 -11.86 13.52
C TYR A 146 -5.28 -12.29 12.36
N MET A 147 -5.10 -11.65 11.20
CA MET A 147 -5.63 -12.15 9.95
C MET A 147 -4.48 -12.36 8.97
N VAL A 148 -4.34 -13.58 8.48
CA VAL A 148 -3.24 -13.98 7.61
C VAL A 148 -3.82 -14.49 6.29
N ARG A 149 -3.23 -14.08 5.18
CA ARG A 149 -3.49 -14.67 3.86
C ARG A 149 -2.17 -14.93 3.16
N GLY A 150 -2.14 -15.95 2.31
CA GLY A 150 -0.96 -16.27 1.50
C GLY A 150 -1.15 -15.81 0.06
N TYR A 151 -0.06 -15.77 -0.69
CA TYR A 151 -0.08 -15.46 -2.12
C TYR A 151 -1.02 -16.37 -2.93
N ARG A 152 -0.94 -17.70 -2.72
CA ARG A 152 -1.76 -18.69 -3.44
C ARG A 152 -3.22 -18.76 -3.00
N ASN A 153 -3.51 -18.33 -1.76
CA ASN A 153 -4.86 -18.31 -1.22
C ASN A 153 -5.09 -16.97 -0.52
N MET A 154 -5.77 -16.09 -1.25
CA MET A 154 -6.09 -14.73 -0.82
C MET A 154 -7.23 -14.65 0.18
N GLN A 155 -7.88 -15.77 0.52
CA GLN A 155 -8.87 -15.80 1.59
C GLN A 155 -8.17 -15.58 2.95
N GLY A 156 -8.60 -14.54 3.66
CA GLY A 156 -8.10 -14.23 4.98
C GLY A 156 -8.48 -15.30 5.99
N ARG A 157 -7.48 -15.85 6.68
CA ARG A 157 -7.65 -16.76 7.82
C ARG A 157 -7.53 -15.97 9.11
N LYS A 158 -8.56 -16.02 9.94
CA LYS A 158 -8.62 -15.36 11.25
C LYS A 158 -7.99 -16.27 12.30
N ILE A 159 -7.06 -15.74 13.08
CA ILE A 159 -6.43 -16.38 14.23
C ILE A 159 -6.76 -15.55 15.47
N GLU A 160 -7.54 -16.12 16.38
CA GLU A 160 -7.94 -15.47 17.64
C GLU A 160 -6.99 -15.91 18.76
N LEU A 161 -6.18 -14.99 19.29
CA LEU A 161 -5.20 -15.32 20.32
C LEU A 161 -5.85 -15.70 21.65
N THR A 162 -7.09 -15.25 21.90
CA THR A 162 -7.85 -15.61 23.11
C THR A 162 -8.19 -17.09 23.19
N ARG A 163 -8.15 -17.82 22.07
CA ARG A 163 -8.43 -19.25 21.99
C ARG A 163 -7.17 -20.11 22.08
N LEU A 164 -6.00 -19.48 22.10
CA LEU A 164 -4.71 -20.16 22.15
C LEU A 164 -4.18 -20.18 23.57
N ASP A 165 -3.89 -21.37 24.09
CA ASP A 165 -3.14 -21.55 25.33
C ASP A 165 -1.64 -21.51 25.04
N ILE A 166 -1.07 -20.30 25.09
CA ILE A 166 0.34 -20.06 24.75
C ILE A 166 1.29 -20.83 25.68
N SER A 167 0.83 -21.17 26.90
CA SER A 167 1.66 -21.91 27.87
C SER A 167 1.93 -23.37 27.49
N LYS A 168 1.06 -23.95 26.64
CA LYS A 168 1.16 -25.36 26.21
C LYS A 168 1.82 -25.55 24.85
N CYS A 169 2.14 -24.46 24.16
CA CYS A 169 2.85 -24.51 22.90
C CYS A 169 4.34 -24.32 23.20
N PRO A 170 5.20 -25.36 23.06
CA PRO A 170 6.64 -25.14 23.07
C PRO A 170 6.97 -24.22 21.90
N LEU A 171 7.25 -22.96 22.21
CA LEU A 171 7.73 -22.00 21.23
C LEU A 171 9.22 -22.30 21.02
N GLU A 172 9.59 -22.55 19.78
CA GLU A 172 10.98 -22.57 19.36
C GLU A 172 11.56 -21.18 19.65
N ASP A 173 12.70 -21.11 20.35
CA ASP A 173 13.31 -19.88 20.86
C ASP A 173 13.93 -18.99 19.76
N GLY A 174 13.76 -19.37 18.50
CA GLY A 174 14.31 -18.69 17.33
C GLY A 174 15.81 -18.94 17.11
N SER A 175 16.43 -19.90 17.81
CA SER A 175 17.86 -20.23 17.67
C SER A 175 18.21 -21.04 16.41
N LEU A 176 17.22 -21.54 15.67
CA LEU A 176 17.41 -22.40 14.49
C LEU A 176 17.51 -21.66 13.15
N GLY A 177 17.63 -20.33 13.17
CA GLY A 177 17.72 -19.48 11.97
C GLY A 177 19.04 -18.70 11.86
N ALA A 178 20.17 -19.35 12.08
CA ALA A 178 21.52 -18.81 11.79
C ALA A 178 22.10 -19.45 10.53
#